data_AF-A0A451CG32-F1
#
_entry.id   AF-A0A451CG32-F1
#
_cell.length_a   1.000
_cell.length_b   1.000
_cell.length_c   1.000
_cell.angle_alpha   90.00
_cell.angle_beta   90.00
_cell.angle_gamma   90.00
#
_symmetry.space_group_name_H-M   'P 1'
#
loop_
_entity.id
_entity.type
_entity.pdbx_description
1 polymer ?
#
loop_
_entity_poly.entity_id
_entity_poly.type
_entity_poly.pdbx_seq_one_letter_code
_entity_poly.pdbx_strand_id
1 'polypeptide(L)'
;MIDYHRYRCSVSRVVDGDTVDLVVDLGFRIRIDVRVRLAGIDAPERYTEDGKKATARVKALAPAIVSVSTSKTGKYGRWLATLYDEDGRDINALLVEEGHARLWS
;
A
#
# COMPACT_ATOMS: atom_id res chain seq x y z
N MET A 1 -8.06 3.52 -21.39
CA MET A 1 -8.74 2.53 -20.52
C MET A 1 -9.01 3.20 -19.20
N ILE A 2 -10.28 3.36 -18.81
CA ILE A 2 -10.63 3.84 -17.48
C ILE A 2 -10.59 2.61 -16.56
N ASP A 3 -9.63 2.57 -15.65
CA ASP A 3 -9.53 1.52 -14.64
C ASP A 3 -10.53 1.85 -13.53
N TYR A 4 -11.74 1.29 -13.61
CA TYR A 4 -12.87 1.56 -12.70
C TYR A 4 -12.64 1.08 -11.26
N HIS A 5 -11.48 0.50 -10.95
CA HIS A 5 -11.16 -0.09 -9.66
C HIS A 5 -10.04 0.65 -8.91
N ARG A 6 -9.54 1.78 -9.43
CA ARG A 6 -8.53 2.59 -8.76
C ARG A 6 -9.10 3.92 -8.29
N TYR A 7 -8.80 4.28 -7.05
CA TYR A 7 -9.08 5.60 -6.49
C TYR A 7 -7.79 6.37 -6.34
N ARG A 8 -7.84 7.69 -6.54
CA ARG A 8 -6.70 8.55 -6.19
C ARG A 8 -6.51 8.54 -4.69
N CYS A 9 -5.27 8.51 -4.24
CA CYS A 9 -4.95 8.57 -2.82
C CYS A 9 -3.62 9.25 -2.57
N SER A 10 -3.38 9.58 -1.31
CA SER A 10 -2.05 9.94 -0.80
C SER A 10 -1.79 9.17 0.49
N VAL A 11 -0.53 8.86 0.77
CA VAL A 11 -0.13 8.19 2.01
C VAL A 11 -0.06 9.23 3.13
N SER A 12 -0.91 9.11 4.15
CA SER A 12 -0.85 9.96 5.34
C SER A 12 0.12 9.42 6.39
N ARG A 13 0.29 8.09 6.45
CA ARG A 13 1.23 7.45 7.37
C ARG A 13 1.69 6.08 6.87
N VAL A 14 2.98 5.80 7.03
CA VAL A 14 3.52 4.43 6.94
C VAL A 14 3.56 3.83 8.33
N VAL A 15 2.84 2.73 8.54
CA VAL A 15 2.77 2.04 9.84
C VAL A 15 3.95 1.08 9.99
N ASP A 16 4.17 0.23 8.98
CA ASP A 16 5.26 -0.74 8.86
C ASP A 16 5.45 -1.17 7.40
N GLY A 17 6.22 -2.24 7.15
CA GLY A 17 6.64 -2.67 5.81
C GLY A 17 5.52 -3.18 4.89
N ASP A 18 4.31 -3.40 5.39
CA ASP A 18 3.16 -3.81 4.57
C ASP A 18 1.83 -3.14 4.98
N THR A 19 1.87 -2.15 5.87
CA THR A 19 0.66 -1.45 6.34
C THR A 19 0.83 0.06 6.24
N VAL A 20 -0.14 0.72 5.59
CA VAL A 20 -0.17 2.18 5.42
C VAL A 20 -1.56 2.76 5.68
N ASP A 21 -1.60 4.00 6.13
CA ASP A 21 -2.81 4.82 6.20
C ASP A 21 -2.85 5.73 4.97
N LEU A 22 -4.00 5.74 4.29
CA LEU A 22 -4.24 6.50 3.07
C LEU A 22 -5.35 7.53 3.29
N VAL A 23 -5.22 8.68 2.62
CA VAL A 23 -6.34 9.57 2.33
C VAL A 23 -6.78 9.30 0.90
N VAL A 24 -7.97 8.72 0.74
CA VAL A 24 -8.54 8.34 -0.57
C VAL A 24 -9.56 9.40 -1.01
N ASP A 25 -9.43 9.87 -2.25
CA ASP A 25 -10.35 10.82 -2.87
C ASP A 25 -11.45 10.07 -3.64
N LEU A 26 -12.70 10.25 -3.20
CA LEU A 26 -13.88 9.63 -3.80
C LEU A 26 -14.64 10.58 -4.73
N GLY A 27 -14.08 11.77 -5.02
CA GLY A 27 -14.77 12.83 -5.73
C GLY A 27 -15.77 13.57 -4.84
N PHE A 28 -16.52 14.50 -5.43
CA PHE A 28 -17.59 15.26 -4.74
C PHE A 28 -17.16 15.94 -3.42
N ARG A 29 -15.86 16.27 -3.27
CA ARG A 29 -15.24 16.78 -2.03
C ARG A 29 -15.31 15.79 -0.85
N ILE A 30 -15.48 14.51 -1.13
CA ILE A 30 -15.51 13.43 -0.15
C ILE A 30 -14.13 12.75 -0.14
N ARG A 31 -13.56 12.64 1.05
CA ARG A 31 -12.33 11.90 1.30
C ARG A 31 -12.54 10.96 2.47
N ILE A 32 -11.84 9.83 2.44
CA ILE A 32 -11.84 8.87 3.55
C ILE A 32 -10.41 8.57 3.98
N ASP A 33 -10.20 8.48 5.29
CA ASP A 33 -8.99 7.93 5.88
C ASP A 33 -9.15 6.42 6.03
N VAL A 34 -8.27 5.65 5.43
CA VAL A 34 -8.34 4.18 5.47
C VAL A 34 -6.97 3.57 5.73
N ARG A 35 -6.92 2.64 6.69
CA ARG A 35 -5.77 1.76 6.87
C ARG A 35 -5.88 0.56 5.94
N VAL A 36 -4.84 0.33 5.15
CA VAL A 36 -4.75 -0.81 4.24
C VAL A 36 -3.52 -1.65 4.55
N ARG A 37 -3.63 -2.96 4.29
CA ARG A 37 -2.50 -3.87 4.20
C ARG A 37 -2.21 -4.15 2.73
N LEU A 38 -0.94 -4.16 2.37
CA LEU A 38 -0.51 -4.43 1.01
C LEU A 38 -0.90 -5.86 0.60
N ALA A 39 -1.73 -5.97 -0.43
CA ALA A 39 -2.25 -7.22 -0.94
C ALA A 39 -1.14 -8.06 -1.56
N GLY A 40 -1.20 -9.38 -1.35
CA GLY A 40 -0.32 -10.35 -1.99
C GLY A 40 1.10 -10.41 -1.43
N ILE A 41 1.42 -9.62 -0.41
CA ILE A 41 2.76 -9.54 0.17
C ILE A 41 2.76 -9.61 1.70
N ASP A 42 3.87 -10.04 2.25
CA ASP A 42 4.15 -10.08 3.68
C ASP A 42 5.54 -9.50 3.94
N ALA A 43 5.62 -8.43 4.71
CA ALA A 43 6.90 -7.83 5.08
C ALA A 43 7.51 -8.52 6.31
N PRO A 44 8.85 -8.46 6.49
CA PRO A 44 9.49 -8.96 7.70
C PRO A 44 8.92 -8.29 8.96
N GLU A 45 8.96 -9.00 10.09
CA GLU A 45 8.42 -8.52 11.36
C GLU A 45 8.99 -7.15 11.74
N ARG A 46 8.10 -6.22 12.13
CA ARG A 46 8.35 -4.78 12.20
C ARG A 46 9.58 -4.39 13.02
N TYR A 47 9.85 -5.12 14.10
CA TYR A 47 10.93 -4.80 15.05
C TYR A 47 12.27 -5.44 14.69
N THR A 48 12.32 -6.27 13.64
CA THR A 48 13.57 -6.82 13.10
C THR A 48 14.28 -5.77 12.25
N GLU A 49 15.59 -5.95 12.02
CA GLU A 49 16.37 -5.05 11.16
C GLU A 49 15.81 -5.01 9.73
N ASP A 50 15.37 -6.16 9.21
CA ASP A 50 14.78 -6.21 7.88
C ASP A 50 13.38 -5.59 7.83
N GLY A 51 12.59 -5.70 8.91
CA GLY A 51 11.30 -5.01 9.03
C GLY A 51 11.46 -3.48 9.06
N LYS A 52 12.52 -2.98 9.72
CA LYS A 52 12.88 -1.56 9.69
C LYS A 52 13.29 -1.09 8.28
N LYS A 53 14.08 -1.89 7.56
CA LYS A 53 14.46 -1.59 6.16
C LYS A 53 13.24 -1.58 5.24
N ALA A 54 12.36 -2.56 5.35
CA ALA A 54 11.11 -2.60 4.58
C ALA A 54 10.25 -1.36 4.86
N THR A 55 10.07 -1.01 6.13
CA THR A 55 9.33 0.21 6.54
C THR A 55 9.97 1.48 5.97
N ALA A 56 11.30 1.58 6.00
CA ALA A 56 12.03 2.72 5.42
C ALA A 56 11.84 2.81 3.91
N ARG A 57 11.82 1.67 3.20
CA ARG A 57 11.55 1.65 1.78
C ARG A 57 10.14 2.11 1.44
N VAL A 58 9.13 1.60 2.14
CA VAL A 58 7.74 2.06 1.96
C VAL A 58 7.62 3.57 2.21
N LYS A 59 8.30 4.11 3.22
CA LYS A 59 8.38 5.57 3.45
C LYS A 59 8.99 6.33 2.28
N ALA A 60 10.04 5.80 1.67
CA ALA A 60 10.68 6.43 0.51
C ALA A 60 9.77 6.41 -0.73
N LEU A 61 8.94 5.37 -0.87
CA LEU A 61 7.98 5.23 -1.98
C LEU A 61 6.66 5.98 -1.73
N ALA A 62 6.34 6.31 -0.48
CA ALA A 62 5.09 6.96 -0.09
C ALA A 62 4.70 8.20 -0.90
N PRO A 63 5.64 9.12 -1.25
CA PRO A 63 5.31 10.29 -2.08
C PRO A 63 4.97 9.96 -3.53
N ALA A 64 5.41 8.81 -4.03
CA ALA A 64 5.14 8.38 -5.41
C ALA A 64 3.80 7.64 -5.55
N ILE A 65 3.18 7.19 -4.44
CA ILE A 65 1.89 6.49 -4.47
C ILE A 65 0.77 7.49 -4.73
N VAL A 66 0.05 7.31 -5.84
CA VAL A 66 -1.03 8.20 -6.27
C VAL A 66 -2.37 7.51 -6.42
N SER A 67 -2.40 6.17 -6.48
CA SER A 67 -3.65 5.44 -6.55
C SER A 67 -3.63 4.10 -5.82
N VAL A 68 -4.84 3.66 -5.46
CA VAL A 68 -5.07 2.42 -4.71
C VAL A 68 -6.19 1.62 -5.36
N SER A 69 -6.00 0.31 -5.46
CA SER A 69 -7.05 -0.67 -5.78
C SER A 69 -7.29 -1.58 -4.58
N THR A 70 -8.54 -1.86 -4.24
CA THR A 70 -8.92 -2.70 -3.10
C THR A 70 -9.62 -3.97 -3.57
N SER A 71 -9.34 -5.12 -2.95
CA SER A 71 -9.96 -6.40 -3.33
C SER A 71 -10.92 -6.96 -2.29
N LYS A 72 -10.47 -7.18 -1.04
CA LYS A 72 -11.26 -7.75 0.07
C LYS A 72 -10.80 -7.20 1.42
N THR A 73 -11.69 -7.26 2.41
CA THR A 73 -11.32 -7.14 3.82
C THR A 73 -10.67 -8.45 4.29
N GLY A 74 -9.45 -8.39 4.80
CA GLY A 74 -8.75 -9.54 5.37
C GLY A 74 -9.37 -10.03 6.68
N LYS A 75 -8.82 -11.11 7.24
CA LYS A 75 -9.30 -11.82 8.46
C LYS A 75 -9.54 -10.92 9.68
N TYR A 76 -8.91 -9.75 9.73
CA TYR A 76 -8.98 -8.79 10.84
C TYR A 76 -9.67 -7.47 10.46
N GLY A 77 -10.48 -7.45 9.40
CA GLY A 77 -11.23 -6.28 8.96
C GLY A 77 -10.42 -5.18 8.29
N ARG A 78 -9.11 -5.40 8.04
CA ARG A 78 -8.27 -4.46 7.26
C ARG A 78 -8.50 -4.67 5.77
N TRP A 79 -8.55 -3.59 5.01
CA TRP A 79 -8.59 -3.64 3.56
C TRP A 79 -7.28 -4.18 3.00
N LEU A 80 -7.36 -5.13 2.08
CA LEU A 80 -6.23 -5.54 1.24
C LEU A 80 -6.20 -4.65 0.00
N ALA A 81 -5.05 -4.05 -0.27
CA ALA A 81 -4.90 -3.08 -1.34
C ALA A 81 -3.58 -3.20 -2.12
N THR A 82 -3.65 -2.89 -3.41
CA THR A 82 -2.48 -2.70 -4.26
C THR A 82 -2.31 -1.21 -4.52
N LEU A 83 -1.08 -0.71 -4.34
CA LEU A 83 -0.74 0.70 -4.52
C LEU A 83 0.01 0.91 -5.82
N TYR A 84 -0.22 2.05 -6.45
CA TYR A 84 0.40 2.39 -7.73
C TYR A 84 0.94 3.81 -7.77
N ASP A 85 2.01 3.99 -8.54
CA ASP A 85 2.54 5.30 -8.89
C ASP A 85 1.85 5.94 -10.11
N GLU A 86 2.33 7.12 -10.52
CA GLU A 86 1.79 7.86 -11.67
C GLU A 86 1.92 7.11 -13.00
N ASP A 87 2.95 6.26 -13.13
CA ASP A 87 3.16 5.41 -14.31
C ASP A 87 2.29 4.14 -14.27
N GLY A 88 1.56 3.91 -13.17
CA GLY A 88 0.74 2.73 -12.95
C GLY A 88 1.53 1.50 -12.50
N ARG A 89 2.78 1.66 -12.07
CA ARG A 89 3.62 0.56 -11.55
C ARG A 89 3.11 0.06 -10.21
N ASP A 90 3.09 -1.26 -10.04
CA ASP A 90 2.65 -1.91 -8.81
C ASP A 90 3.74 -1.81 -7.73
N ILE A 91 3.46 -1.02 -6.69
CA ILE A 91 4.38 -0.80 -5.58
C ILE A 91 4.53 -2.05 -4.71
N ASN A 92 3.50 -2.89 -4.61
CA ASN A 92 3.58 -4.12 -3.84
C ASN A 92 4.56 -5.10 -4.50
N ALA A 93 4.49 -5.23 -5.83
CA ALA A 93 5.41 -6.06 -6.61
C ALA A 93 6.85 -5.53 -6.48
N LEU A 94 7.05 -4.21 -6.57
CA LEU A 94 8.35 -3.57 -6.42
C LEU A 94 9.01 -3.92 -5.07
N LEU A 95 8.24 -3.92 -3.97
CA LEU A 95 8.76 -4.31 -2.65
C LEU A 95 9.24 -5.76 -2.60
N VAL A 96 8.62 -6.67 -3.36
CA VAL A 96 9.06 -8.06 -3.47
C VAL A 96 10.32 -8.14 -4.32
N GLU A 97 10.36 -7.46 -5.47
CA GLU A 97 11.52 -7.40 -6.36
C GLU A 97 12.78 -6.88 -5.65
N GLU A 98 12.61 -5.90 -4.76
CA GLU A 98 13.70 -5.31 -3.97
C GLU A 98 14.04 -6.10 -2.70
N GLY A 99 13.35 -7.21 -2.42
CA GLY A 99 13.60 -8.05 -1.25
C GLY A 99 13.12 -7.48 0.08
N HIS A 100 12.20 -6.51 0.05
CA HIS A 100 11.58 -5.91 1.24
C HIS A 100 10.31 -6.63 1.70
N ALA A 101 9.77 -7.52 0.87
CA ALA A 101 8.63 -8.37 1.20
C ALA A 101 8.72 -9.71 0.45
N ARG A 102 7.91 -10.69 0.88
CA ARG A 102 7.71 -11.97 0.18
C ARG A 102 6.27 -12.08 -0.32
N LEU A 103 6.06 -12.88 -1.37
CA LEU A 103 4.71 -13.20 -1.83
C LEU A 103 3.92 -13.98 -0.77
N TRP A 104 2.67 -13.59 -0.59
CA TRP A 104 1.72 -14.22 0.33
C TRP A 104 0.39 -14.43 -0.40
N SER A 105 -0.16 -15.64 -0.31
CA SER A 105 -1.43 -16.02 -0.95
C SER A 105 -2.55 -16.28 0.04
#